data_AF-A0A966KT25-F1
#
_entry.id   AF-A0A966KT25-F1
#
_cell.length_a   1.000
_cell.length_b   1.000
_cell.length_c   1.000
_cell.angle_alpha   90.00
_cell.angle_beta   90.00
_cell.angle_gamma   90.00
#
_symmetry.space_group_name_H-M   'P 1'
#
loop_
_entity.id
_entity.type
_entity.pdbx_description
1 polymer ?
#
loop_
_entity_poly.entity_id
_entity_poly.type
_entity_poly.pdbx_seq_one_letter_code
_entity_poly.pdbx_strand_id
1 'polypeptide(L)'
;MTIAITEDHRTLAEVTADFLERHDSKGAARALLEADTESMPAFWDALVELGWLGLHIDEADGGSGFGMPELVVVVEQLGAGLAPGPFVSTVIASAAIAAAAPADVAAHLLPGLADGSVVAGVGIDGDVTVSGSAVSGTVRTVLGGALGQLLVVRAGADLAIVERSATGVTVTNRANLDPTRRDPARCHPPAAGRRSHRRGPCHHHHGRRLRPGA
;
A
#
# COMPACT_ATOMS: atom_id res chain seq x y z
N MET A 1 20.12 -19.45 -18.22
CA MET A 1 18.87 -18.78 -18.60
C MET A 1 19.07 -17.31 -18.40
N THR A 2 19.11 -16.54 -19.49
CA THR A 2 19.11 -15.09 -19.42
C THR A 2 17.63 -14.68 -19.33
N ILE A 3 17.23 -13.98 -18.27
CA ILE A 3 15.90 -13.35 -18.22
C ILE A 3 15.86 -12.38 -19.41
N ALA A 4 14.89 -12.52 -20.32
CA ALA A 4 14.82 -11.72 -21.52
C ALA A 4 14.37 -10.29 -21.16
N ILE A 5 15.34 -9.37 -21.01
CA ILE A 5 15.11 -7.93 -20.84
C ILE A 5 15.01 -7.31 -22.24
N THR A 6 13.92 -6.58 -22.52
CA THR A 6 13.70 -5.88 -23.80
C THR A 6 14.46 -4.55 -23.86
N GLU A 7 14.50 -3.90 -25.02
CA GLU A 7 15.03 -2.53 -25.16
C GLU A 7 14.17 -1.52 -24.38
N ASP A 8 12.86 -1.71 -24.34
CA ASP A 8 11.93 -0.89 -23.55
C ASP A 8 12.21 -1.03 -22.05
N HIS A 9 12.49 -2.25 -21.57
CA HIS A 9 12.87 -2.47 -20.16
C HIS A 9 14.20 -1.78 -19.83
N ARG A 10 15.17 -1.77 -20.74
CA ARG A 10 16.43 -1.04 -20.54
C ARG A 10 16.20 0.46 -20.48
N THR A 11 15.40 0.98 -21.40
CA THR A 11 15.05 2.41 -21.45
C THR A 11 14.32 2.82 -20.17
N LEU A 12 13.36 2.02 -19.70
CA LEU A 12 12.66 2.27 -18.44
C LEU A 12 13.62 2.26 -17.26
N ALA A 13 14.56 1.31 -17.21
CA ALA A 13 15.57 1.24 -16.15
C ALA A 13 16.47 2.49 -16.16
N GLU A 14 16.94 2.94 -17.32
CA GLU A 14 17.76 4.14 -17.48
C GLU A 14 17.00 5.39 -17.02
N VAL A 15 15.75 5.56 -17.45
CA VAL A 15 14.90 6.69 -17.02
C VAL A 15 14.68 6.69 -15.51
N THR A 16 14.43 5.52 -14.90
CA THR A 16 14.26 5.42 -13.45
C THR A 16 15.57 5.71 -12.70
N ALA A 17 16.71 5.23 -13.19
CA ALA A 17 18.01 5.52 -12.59
C ALA A 17 18.35 7.02 -12.66
N ASP A 18 18.17 7.65 -13.82
CA ASP A 18 18.41 9.08 -14.03
C ASP A 18 17.48 9.95 -13.17
N PHE A 19 16.23 9.53 -12.99
CA PHE A 19 15.30 10.19 -12.06
C PHE A 19 15.84 10.16 -10.63
N LEU A 20 16.28 9.00 -10.14
CA LEU A 20 16.76 8.84 -8.77
C LEU A 20 18.07 9.60 -8.51
N GLU A 21 18.95 9.69 -9.51
CA GLU A 21 20.16 10.50 -9.44
C GLU A 21 19.83 11.99 -9.39
N ARG A 22 18.98 12.49 -10.30
CA ARG A 22 18.57 13.90 -10.34
C ARG A 22 17.90 14.37 -9.05
N HIS A 23 17.19 13.49 -8.37
CA HIS A 23 16.49 13.80 -7.11
C HIS A 23 17.28 13.44 -5.84
N ASP A 24 18.55 13.04 -5.96
CA ASP A 24 19.40 12.62 -4.84
C ASP A 24 18.71 11.62 -3.89
N SER A 25 18.15 10.55 -4.47
CA SER A 25 17.43 9.51 -3.72
C SER A 25 18.25 8.95 -2.55
N LYS A 26 19.57 8.75 -2.75
CA LYS A 26 20.48 8.26 -1.71
C LYS A 26 20.69 9.29 -0.61
N GLY A 27 20.76 10.58 -0.93
CA GLY A 27 20.76 11.66 0.06
C GLY A 27 19.46 11.69 0.88
N ALA A 28 18.31 11.55 0.23
CA ALA A 28 17.02 11.44 0.91
C ALA A 28 16.97 10.23 1.86
N ALA A 29 17.50 9.07 1.45
CA ALA A 29 17.60 7.88 2.30
C ALA A 29 18.49 8.11 3.53
N ARG A 30 19.64 8.79 3.36
CA ARG A 30 20.51 9.17 4.48
C ARG A 30 19.85 10.16 5.42
N ALA A 31 19.12 11.15 4.90
CA ALA A 31 18.39 12.10 5.72
C ALA A 31 17.29 11.39 6.54
N LEU A 32 16.59 10.41 5.96
CA LEU A 32 15.59 9.61 6.65
C LEU A 32 16.19 8.75 7.78
N LEU A 33 17.42 8.25 7.60
CA LEU A 33 18.13 7.47 8.62
C LEU A 33 18.32 8.26 9.93
N GLU A 34 18.61 9.56 9.80
CA GLU A 34 18.85 10.47 10.94
C GLU A 34 17.56 11.14 11.46
N ALA A 35 16.42 10.94 10.78
CA ALA A 35 15.17 11.60 11.14
C ALA A 35 14.46 10.91 12.31
N ASP A 36 13.63 11.67 13.05
CA ASP A 36 12.77 11.11 14.11
C ASP A 36 11.48 10.47 13.54
N THR A 37 11.03 10.94 12.39
CA THR A 37 9.78 10.51 11.73
C THR A 37 10.00 10.27 10.26
N GLU A 38 9.22 9.35 9.68
CA GLU A 38 9.18 9.18 8.23
C GLU A 38 8.29 10.24 7.60
N SER A 39 8.79 10.88 6.55
CA SER A 39 8.08 11.84 5.73
C SER A 39 8.06 11.38 4.28
N MET A 40 7.11 11.88 3.52
CA MET A 40 7.08 11.65 2.08
C MET A 40 8.36 12.22 1.44
N PRO A 41 9.05 11.50 0.53
CA PRO A 41 10.21 12.05 -0.15
C PRO A 41 9.82 13.25 -1.01
N ALA A 42 10.72 14.23 -1.12
CA ALA A 42 10.47 15.45 -1.89
C ALA A 42 10.20 15.20 -3.38
N PHE A 43 10.63 14.05 -3.92
CA PHE A 43 10.40 13.64 -5.30
C PHE A 43 9.13 12.82 -5.50
N TRP A 44 8.32 12.59 -4.45
CA TRP A 44 7.14 11.72 -4.53
C TRP A 44 6.16 12.14 -5.61
N ASP A 45 5.78 13.42 -5.65
CA ASP A 45 4.81 13.91 -6.64
C ASP A 45 5.34 13.73 -8.07
N ALA A 46 6.63 13.99 -8.29
CA ALA A 46 7.27 13.76 -9.59
C ALA A 46 7.32 12.27 -9.97
N LEU A 47 7.48 11.37 -8.99
CA LEU A 47 7.41 9.92 -9.21
C LEU A 47 5.99 9.50 -9.61
N VAL A 48 4.98 10.06 -8.95
CA VAL A 48 3.56 9.80 -9.22
C VAL A 48 3.17 10.30 -10.61
N GLU A 49 3.62 11.50 -10.99
CA GLU A 49 3.39 12.08 -12.33
C GLU A 49 3.94 11.22 -13.47
N LEU A 50 4.96 10.40 -13.22
CA LEU A 50 5.48 9.42 -14.19
C LEU A 50 4.57 8.18 -14.35
N GLY A 51 3.51 8.05 -13.56
CA GLY A 51 2.55 6.97 -13.63
C GLY A 51 3.04 5.64 -13.04
N TRP A 52 4.18 5.62 -12.34
CA TRP A 52 4.81 4.38 -11.90
C TRP A 52 4.01 3.57 -10.87
N LEU A 53 3.13 4.21 -10.09
CA LEU A 53 2.23 3.52 -9.16
C LEU A 53 1.11 2.73 -9.87
N GLY A 54 0.73 3.19 -11.07
CA GLY A 54 -0.34 2.61 -11.88
C GLY A 54 0.13 1.73 -13.02
N LEU A 55 1.44 1.44 -13.14
CA LEU A 55 2.01 0.68 -14.26
C LEU A 55 1.29 -0.65 -14.49
N HIS A 56 1.11 -1.45 -13.44
CA HIS A 56 0.52 -2.79 -13.49
C HIS A 56 -1.02 -2.82 -13.35
N ILE A 57 -1.65 -1.66 -13.19
CA ILE A 57 -3.10 -1.53 -13.02
C ILE A 57 -3.72 -1.38 -14.41
N ASP A 58 -4.86 -2.03 -14.64
CA ASP A 58 -5.58 -1.92 -15.92
C ASP A 58 -6.00 -0.47 -16.21
N GLU A 59 -6.04 -0.10 -17.49
CA GLU A 59 -6.46 1.25 -17.92
C GLU A 59 -7.89 1.59 -17.45
N ALA A 60 -8.76 0.58 -17.35
CA ALA A 60 -10.14 0.74 -16.86
C ALA A 60 -10.20 1.20 -15.39
N ASP A 61 -9.16 0.89 -14.61
CA ASP A 61 -9.02 1.23 -13.19
C ASP A 61 -8.05 2.40 -12.96
N GLY A 62 -7.70 3.14 -14.02
CA GLY A 62 -6.87 4.34 -13.96
C GLY A 62 -5.35 4.09 -14.02
N GLY A 63 -4.93 2.87 -14.37
CA GLY A 63 -3.52 2.54 -14.59
C GLY A 63 -3.06 2.67 -16.04
N SER A 64 -1.89 2.09 -16.34
CA SER A 64 -1.29 2.08 -17.68
C SER A 64 -1.39 0.74 -18.41
N GLY A 65 -1.91 -0.30 -17.76
CA GLY A 65 -2.11 -1.62 -18.36
C GLY A 65 -0.83 -2.37 -18.73
N PHE A 66 0.34 -1.96 -18.22
CA PHE A 66 1.57 -2.76 -18.35
C PHE A 66 1.55 -3.96 -17.40
N GLY A 67 2.55 -4.82 -17.50
CA GLY A 67 2.62 -6.02 -16.69
C GLY A 67 3.52 -5.87 -15.47
N MET A 68 3.61 -6.99 -14.74
CA MET A 68 4.63 -7.17 -13.70
C MET A 68 6.09 -6.98 -14.20
N PRO A 69 6.48 -7.33 -15.45
CA PRO A 69 7.85 -7.09 -15.91
C PRO A 69 8.26 -5.61 -15.85
N GLU A 70 7.42 -4.70 -16.33
CA GLU A 70 7.69 -3.26 -16.30
C GLU A 70 7.74 -2.73 -14.86
N LEU A 71 6.81 -3.17 -14.00
CA LEU A 71 6.83 -2.80 -12.58
C LEU A 71 8.11 -3.28 -11.88
N VAL A 72 8.56 -4.51 -12.15
CA VAL A 72 9.77 -5.08 -11.54
C VAL A 72 11.01 -4.27 -11.93
N VAL A 73 11.11 -3.80 -13.18
CA VAL A 73 12.21 -2.93 -13.62
C VAL A 73 12.28 -1.66 -12.78
N VAL A 74 11.13 -0.99 -12.57
CA VAL A 74 11.07 0.22 -11.74
C VAL A 74 11.44 -0.09 -10.29
N VAL A 75 10.86 -1.15 -9.71
CA VAL A 75 11.14 -1.57 -8.33
C VAL A 75 12.63 -1.90 -8.13
N GLU A 76 13.27 -2.55 -9.09
CA GLU A 76 14.70 -2.88 -9.05
C GLU A 76 15.55 -1.61 -8.99
N GLN A 77 15.26 -0.62 -9.85
CA GLN A 77 15.98 0.65 -9.86
C GLN A 77 15.72 1.48 -8.59
N LEU A 78 14.48 1.52 -8.10
CA LEU A 78 14.15 2.14 -6.81
C LEU A 78 14.95 1.49 -5.67
N GLY A 79 15.11 0.17 -5.69
CA GLY A 79 15.96 -0.57 -4.75
C GLY A 79 17.44 -0.19 -4.88
N ALA A 80 17.98 -0.15 -6.10
CA ALA A 80 19.36 0.22 -6.37
C ALA A 80 19.69 1.68 -5.97
N GLY A 81 18.70 2.58 -6.10
CA GLY A 81 18.78 3.97 -5.68
C GLY A 81 18.44 4.22 -4.20
N LEU A 82 18.11 3.17 -3.44
CA LEU A 82 17.65 3.24 -2.05
C LEU A 82 16.47 4.21 -1.85
N ALA A 83 15.54 4.27 -2.81
CA ALA A 83 14.43 5.20 -2.79
C ALA A 83 13.58 5.03 -1.51
N PRO A 84 13.50 6.06 -0.65
CA PRO A 84 12.57 6.05 0.48
C PRO A 84 11.12 6.24 0.00
N GLY A 85 10.17 5.99 0.90
CA GLY A 85 8.74 6.23 0.68
C GLY A 85 7.92 4.97 0.40
N PRO A 86 6.59 5.11 0.31
CA PRO A 86 5.64 4.00 0.34
C PRO A 86 5.37 3.41 -1.05
N PHE A 87 6.34 3.42 -1.97
CA PHE A 87 6.12 2.90 -3.33
C PHE A 87 5.77 1.41 -3.32
N VAL A 88 6.66 0.59 -2.77
CA VAL A 88 6.53 -0.88 -2.79
C VAL A 88 5.28 -1.33 -2.03
N SER A 89 4.98 -0.72 -0.88
CA SER A 89 3.75 -1.06 -0.14
C SER A 89 2.50 -0.69 -0.91
N THR A 90 2.50 0.47 -1.60
CA THR A 90 1.36 0.92 -2.40
C THR A 90 1.12 0.02 -3.60
N VAL A 91 2.15 -0.36 -4.35
CA VAL A 91 1.99 -1.25 -5.51
C VAL A 91 1.65 -2.69 -5.13
N ILE A 92 2.13 -3.19 -3.98
CA ILE A 92 1.69 -4.50 -3.45
C ILE A 92 0.21 -4.45 -3.07
N ALA A 93 -0.22 -3.39 -2.40
CA ALA A 93 -1.62 -3.22 -2.02
C ALA A 93 -2.53 -3.15 -3.25
N SER A 94 -2.18 -2.35 -4.25
CA SER A 94 -2.98 -2.23 -5.48
C SER A 94 -2.97 -3.53 -6.29
N ALA A 95 -1.84 -4.24 -6.40
CA ALA A 95 -1.79 -5.54 -7.05
C ALA A 95 -2.68 -6.58 -6.34
N ALA A 96 -2.69 -6.59 -5.00
CA ALA A 96 -3.55 -7.50 -4.22
C ALA A 96 -5.03 -7.16 -4.38
N ILE A 97 -5.38 -5.87 -4.43
CA ILE A 97 -6.75 -5.40 -4.68
C ILE A 97 -7.19 -5.79 -6.10
N ALA A 98 -6.39 -5.51 -7.13
CA ALA A 98 -6.69 -5.86 -8.51
C ALA A 98 -6.90 -7.37 -8.69
N ALA A 99 -6.13 -8.19 -7.98
CA ALA A 99 -6.21 -9.65 -8.10
C ALA A 99 -7.39 -10.29 -7.35
N ALA A 100 -7.84 -9.69 -6.23
CA ALA A 100 -8.74 -10.38 -5.29
C ALA A 100 -10.01 -9.61 -4.92
N ALA A 101 -10.07 -8.30 -5.16
CA ALA A 101 -11.22 -7.50 -4.78
C ALA A 101 -12.39 -7.69 -5.77
N PRO A 102 -13.65 -7.59 -5.29
CA PRO A 102 -14.79 -7.39 -6.17
C PRO A 102 -14.62 -6.18 -7.08
N ALA A 103 -15.17 -6.22 -8.30
CA ALA A 103 -14.98 -5.17 -9.31
C ALA A 103 -15.41 -3.77 -8.82
N ASP A 104 -16.47 -3.67 -8.01
CA ASP A 104 -16.93 -2.40 -7.42
C ASP A 104 -15.95 -1.84 -6.39
N VAL A 105 -15.27 -2.70 -5.63
CA VAL A 105 -14.23 -2.30 -4.67
C VAL A 105 -12.95 -1.89 -5.40
N ALA A 106 -12.54 -2.65 -6.43
CA ALA A 106 -11.37 -2.36 -7.23
C ALA A 106 -11.51 -1.00 -7.94
N ALA A 107 -12.61 -0.78 -8.66
CA ALA A 107 -12.91 0.47 -9.37
C ALA A 107 -13.00 1.69 -8.46
N HIS A 108 -13.29 1.51 -7.16
CA HIS A 108 -13.32 2.60 -6.19
C HIS A 108 -11.93 2.94 -5.63
N LEU A 109 -11.07 1.95 -5.42
CA LEU A 109 -9.80 2.12 -4.68
C LEU A 109 -8.57 2.25 -5.59
N LEU A 110 -8.55 1.53 -6.71
CA LEU A 110 -7.39 1.48 -7.60
C LEU A 110 -7.02 2.84 -8.21
N PRO A 111 -7.96 3.70 -8.65
CA PRO A 111 -7.61 5.01 -9.20
C PRO A 111 -6.81 5.86 -8.22
N GLY A 112 -7.21 5.90 -6.94
CA GLY A 112 -6.52 6.68 -5.91
C GLY A 112 -5.15 6.12 -5.52
N LEU A 113 -4.93 4.81 -5.71
CA LEU A 113 -3.62 4.18 -5.52
C LEU A 113 -2.71 4.41 -6.74
N ALA A 114 -3.29 4.46 -7.93
CA ALA A 114 -2.57 4.70 -9.19
C ALA A 114 -2.10 6.15 -9.31
N ASP A 115 -2.93 7.11 -8.92
CA ASP A 115 -2.64 8.55 -8.98
C ASP A 115 -1.92 9.10 -7.74
N GLY A 116 -1.58 8.24 -6.77
CA GLY A 116 -0.85 8.60 -5.57
C GLY A 116 -1.60 9.45 -4.55
N SER A 117 -2.89 9.76 -4.75
CA SER A 117 -3.73 10.48 -3.78
C SER A 117 -3.93 9.68 -2.49
N VAL A 118 -3.90 8.35 -2.59
CA VAL A 118 -3.89 7.41 -1.48
C VAL A 118 -2.62 6.58 -1.55
N VAL A 119 -1.89 6.51 -0.44
CA VAL A 119 -0.78 5.56 -0.27
C VAL A 119 -1.19 4.45 0.68
N ALA A 120 -0.68 3.25 0.45
CA ALA A 120 -1.07 2.08 1.22
C ALA A 120 0.08 1.47 2.03
N GLY A 121 -0.30 0.87 3.15
CA GLY A 121 0.54 -0.02 3.94
C GLY A 121 0.06 -1.47 3.83
N VAL A 122 0.98 -2.43 3.88
CA VAL A 122 0.67 -3.85 3.75
C VAL A 122 1.07 -4.62 5.01
N GLY A 123 0.08 -5.22 5.66
CA GLY A 123 0.27 -6.06 6.83
C GLY A 123 0.66 -7.49 6.45
N ILE A 124 1.90 -7.87 6.75
CA ILE A 124 2.46 -9.18 6.35
C ILE A 124 2.19 -10.25 7.42
N ASP A 125 2.14 -9.85 8.69
CA ASP A 125 2.14 -10.76 9.83
C ASP A 125 1.21 -10.23 10.94
N GLY A 126 0.04 -10.85 11.07
CA GLY A 126 -0.96 -10.42 12.04
C GLY A 126 -2.06 -11.44 12.31
N ASP A 127 -2.57 -11.39 13.54
CA ASP A 127 -3.73 -12.15 13.99
C ASP A 127 -4.97 -11.29 13.80
N VAL A 128 -5.55 -11.30 12.58
CA VAL A 128 -6.71 -10.50 12.21
C VAL A 128 -7.91 -11.39 11.92
N THR A 129 -9.06 -10.98 12.45
CA THR A 129 -10.36 -11.63 12.29
C THR A 129 -11.37 -10.65 11.71
N VAL A 130 -12.27 -11.17 10.87
CA VAL A 130 -13.36 -10.41 10.25
C VAL A 130 -14.70 -10.98 10.68
N SER A 131 -15.57 -10.12 11.22
CA SER A 131 -16.94 -10.45 11.61
C SER A 131 -17.91 -9.42 11.04
N GLY A 132 -18.49 -9.73 9.88
CA GLY A 132 -19.29 -8.76 9.13
C GLY A 132 -18.36 -7.68 8.56
N SER A 133 -18.65 -6.41 8.86
CA SER A 133 -17.76 -5.28 8.53
C SER A 133 -16.72 -4.98 9.62
N ALA A 134 -16.77 -5.66 10.77
CA ALA A 134 -15.83 -5.42 11.85
C ALA A 134 -14.53 -6.20 11.62
N VAL A 135 -13.40 -5.48 11.63
CA VAL A 135 -12.05 -6.03 11.59
C VAL A 135 -11.43 -5.87 12.97
N SER A 136 -10.90 -6.96 13.53
CA SER A 136 -10.26 -6.95 14.85
C SER A 136 -9.02 -7.82 14.86
N GLY A 137 -7.94 -7.32 15.42
CA GLY A 137 -6.70 -8.07 15.46
C GLY A 137 -5.50 -7.21 15.82
N THR A 138 -4.31 -7.77 15.67
CA THR A 138 -3.06 -7.02 15.74
C THR A 138 -2.16 -7.49 14.62
N VAL A 139 -1.65 -6.52 13.86
CA VAL A 139 -0.62 -6.73 12.85
C VAL A 139 0.69 -6.20 13.43
N ARG A 140 1.73 -7.04 13.38
CA ARG A 140 3.06 -6.74 13.93
C ARG A 140 3.90 -5.90 12.98
N THR A 141 3.81 -6.20 11.69
CA THR A 141 4.62 -5.55 10.66
C THR A 141 3.72 -5.09 9.53
N VAL A 142 3.69 -3.77 9.33
CA VAL A 142 2.97 -3.12 8.24
C VAL A 142 3.96 -2.34 7.40
N LEU A 143 4.35 -2.91 6.26
CA LEU A 143 5.25 -2.25 5.32
C LEU A 143 4.61 -0.95 4.84
N GLY A 144 5.32 0.16 4.94
CA GLY A 144 4.81 1.48 4.57
C GLY A 144 3.70 2.02 5.48
N GLY A 145 3.45 1.37 6.62
CA GLY A 145 2.36 1.77 7.53
C GLY A 145 2.55 3.15 8.16
N ALA A 146 3.78 3.68 8.21
CA ALA A 146 4.06 5.01 8.76
C ALA A 146 3.38 6.12 7.94
N LEU A 147 3.31 5.96 6.62
CA LEU A 147 2.69 6.90 5.68
C LEU A 147 1.34 6.40 5.12
N GLY A 148 1.13 5.07 5.11
CA GLY A 148 -0.07 4.43 4.56
C GLY A 148 -1.37 4.95 5.19
N GLN A 149 -2.29 5.36 4.33
CA GLN A 149 -3.65 5.81 4.68
C GLN A 149 -4.64 4.65 4.57
N LEU A 150 -4.41 3.76 3.60
CA LEU A 150 -5.13 2.50 3.42
C LEU A 150 -4.24 1.34 3.90
N LEU A 151 -4.76 0.46 4.75
CA LEU A 151 -4.04 -0.70 5.26
C LEU A 151 -4.65 -1.97 4.68
N VAL A 152 -3.87 -2.73 3.91
CA VAL A 152 -4.26 -4.04 3.39
C VAL A 152 -3.63 -5.10 4.30
N VAL A 153 -4.46 -5.84 5.03
CA VAL A 153 -3.98 -6.80 6.04
C VAL A 153 -4.59 -8.17 5.81
N ARG A 154 -3.79 -9.21 6.01
CA ARG A 154 -4.28 -10.59 5.92
C ARG A 154 -5.18 -10.93 7.09
N ALA A 155 -6.34 -11.51 6.82
CA ALA A 155 -7.29 -12.05 7.79
C ALA A 155 -7.63 -13.51 7.46
N GLY A 156 -6.81 -14.45 7.93
CA GLY A 156 -6.94 -15.87 7.57
C GLY A 156 -6.62 -16.13 6.10
N ALA A 157 -7.62 -16.52 5.32
CA ALA A 157 -7.49 -16.70 3.86
C ALA A 157 -7.92 -15.45 3.07
N ASP A 158 -8.50 -14.45 3.75
CA ASP A 158 -9.02 -13.23 3.13
C ASP A 158 -8.05 -12.06 3.32
N LEU A 159 -8.29 -10.99 2.57
CA LEU A 159 -7.70 -9.67 2.81
C LEU A 159 -8.75 -8.75 3.42
N ALA A 160 -8.36 -8.00 4.45
CA ALA A 160 -9.15 -6.90 4.99
C ALA A 160 -8.51 -5.57 4.58
N ILE A 161 -9.35 -4.66 4.10
CA ILE A 161 -8.96 -3.30 3.74
C ILE A 161 -9.46 -2.39 4.85
N VAL A 162 -8.55 -1.65 5.48
CA VAL A 162 -8.83 -0.82 6.67
C VAL A 162 -8.29 0.59 6.45
N GLU A 163 -9.14 1.59 6.56
CA GLU A 163 -8.69 2.98 6.60
C GLU A 163 -7.96 3.27 7.90
N ARG A 164 -6.79 3.90 7.84
CA ARG A 164 -6.00 4.28 9.02
C ARG A 164 -6.75 5.22 9.96
N SER A 165 -7.64 6.06 9.41
CA SER A 165 -8.49 7.00 10.16
C SER A 165 -9.71 6.34 10.78
N ALA A 166 -9.99 5.06 10.48
CA ALA A 166 -11.16 4.37 11.01
C ALA A 166 -11.10 4.29 12.54
N THR A 167 -12.28 4.40 13.18
CA THR A 167 -12.36 4.35 14.65
C THR A 167 -11.79 3.05 15.18
N GLY A 168 -10.92 3.14 16.20
CA GLY A 168 -10.24 2.01 16.83
C GLY A 168 -8.84 1.75 16.26
N VAL A 169 -8.59 2.12 15.00
CA VAL A 169 -7.30 1.90 14.36
C VAL A 169 -6.24 2.75 15.05
N THR A 170 -5.15 2.10 15.43
CA THR A 170 -3.95 2.74 15.96
C THR A 170 -2.78 2.23 15.15
N VAL A 171 -1.76 3.07 14.97
CA VAL A 171 -0.58 2.78 14.17
C VAL A 171 0.59 3.31 14.98
N THR A 172 1.41 2.41 15.55
CA THR A 172 2.53 2.80 16.43
C THR A 172 3.85 2.35 15.82
N ASN A 173 4.69 3.31 15.41
CA ASN A 173 6.04 3.02 14.96
C ASN A 173 6.87 2.44 16.11
N ARG A 174 7.51 1.29 15.88
CA ARG A 174 8.43 0.67 16.82
C ARG A 174 9.87 0.92 16.38
N ALA A 175 10.79 0.86 17.33
CA ALA A 175 12.22 0.83 17.01
C ALA A 175 12.50 -0.40 16.13
N ASN A 176 13.11 -0.17 14.98
CA ASN A 176 13.47 -1.19 14.00
C ASN A 176 15.00 -1.27 13.87
N LEU A 177 15.52 -2.41 13.41
CA LEU A 177 16.94 -2.58 13.11
C LEU A 177 17.38 -1.66 11.97
N ASP A 178 16.49 -1.45 11.00
CA ASP A 178 16.65 -0.45 9.94
C ASP A 178 15.76 0.78 10.25
N PRO A 179 16.35 1.91 10.69
CA PRO A 179 15.59 3.13 11.00
C PRO A 179 14.93 3.77 9.77
N THR A 180 15.37 3.42 8.55
CA THR A 180 14.78 3.88 7.29
C THR A 180 13.53 3.09 6.88
N ARG A 181 13.17 2.07 7.66
CA ARG A 181 11.94 1.27 7.50
C ARG A 181 11.12 1.34 8.78
N ARG A 182 10.16 2.26 8.82
CA ARG A 182 9.28 2.38 9.98
C ARG A 182 8.06 1.51 9.77
N ASP A 183 8.09 0.37 10.44
CA ASP A 183 6.99 -0.58 10.43
C ASP A 183 6.14 -0.40 11.69
N PRO A 184 4.98 0.29 11.60
CA PRO A 184 4.13 0.39 12.75
C PRO A 184 3.40 -0.91 13.04
N ALA A 185 3.20 -1.15 14.33
CA ALA A 185 2.39 -2.24 14.85
C ALA A 185 1.16 -1.68 15.57
N ARG A 186 0.06 -2.43 15.51
CA ARG A 186 -1.13 -2.39 16.41
C ARG A 186 -2.37 -1.59 15.96
N CYS A 187 -3.18 -2.17 15.08
CA CYS A 187 -4.62 -1.86 15.05
C CYS A 187 -5.32 -2.37 16.32
N HIS A 188 -6.31 -1.64 16.83
CA HIS A 188 -7.31 -2.19 17.77
C HIS A 188 -8.71 -1.93 17.16
N PRO A 189 -9.76 -2.69 17.51
CA PRO A 189 -11.11 -2.26 17.16
C PRO A 189 -11.61 -1.18 18.15
N PRO A 190 -12.66 -0.42 17.81
CA PRO A 190 -13.45 0.24 18.84
C PRO A 190 -14.10 -0.83 19.72
N ALA A 191 -14.03 -0.67 21.03
CA ALA A 191 -14.74 -1.53 21.97
C ALA A 191 -16.24 -1.50 21.65
N ALA A 192 -16.80 -2.65 21.27
CA ALA A 192 -18.24 -2.81 21.15
C ALA A 192 -18.89 -2.59 22.53
N GLY A 193 -19.52 -1.44 22.76
CA GLY A 193 -20.20 -1.19 24.02
C GLY A 193 -20.77 0.20 24.22
N ARG A 194 -21.99 0.44 23.70
CA ARG A 194 -23.13 0.91 24.51
C ARG A 194 -24.44 0.70 23.72
N ARG A 195 -25.26 -0.24 24.21
CA ARG A 195 -26.68 -0.28 23.88
C ARG A 195 -27.31 1.00 24.41
N SER A 196 -27.82 1.85 23.53
CA SER A 196 -28.83 2.83 23.91
C SER A 196 -29.96 2.78 22.90
N HIS A 197 -31.13 2.35 23.36
CA HIS A 197 -32.39 2.49 22.65
C HIS A 197 -32.59 3.93 22.15
N ARG A 198 -32.75 4.11 20.83
CA ARG A 198 -33.88 4.84 20.20
C ARG A 198 -33.76 4.79 18.67
N ARG A 199 -34.93 4.81 18.03
CA ARG A 199 -35.25 4.44 16.64
C ARG A 199 -34.91 5.53 15.62
N GLY A 200 -34.53 5.12 14.39
CA GLY A 200 -34.55 5.92 13.15
C GLY A 200 -33.74 5.22 12.02
N PRO A 201 -34.23 5.14 10.76
CA PRO A 201 -33.70 4.20 9.78
C PRO A 201 -32.52 4.78 8.99
N CYS A 202 -31.40 4.07 8.97
CA CYS A 202 -30.30 4.34 8.04
C CYS A 202 -30.00 3.08 7.22
N HIS A 203 -29.84 3.31 5.92
CA HIS A 203 -29.73 2.33 4.86
C HIS A 203 -28.70 1.23 5.13
N HIS A 204 -29.10 -0.01 4.84
CA HIS A 204 -28.25 -1.20 4.88
C HIS A 204 -27.24 -1.19 3.74
N HIS A 205 -25.94 -1.17 4.07
CA HIS A 205 -24.90 -1.73 3.20
C HIS A 205 -24.43 -3.06 3.77
N HIS A 206 -24.65 -4.11 2.99
CA HIS A 206 -24.36 -5.50 3.34
C HIS A 206 -22.87 -5.81 3.20
N GLY A 207 -22.19 -6.11 4.32
CA GLY A 207 -20.90 -6.80 4.30
C GLY A 207 -21.09 -8.28 3.98
N ARG A 208 -20.50 -8.77 2.88
CA ARG A 208 -20.48 -10.20 2.52
C ARG A 208 -19.08 -10.77 2.68
N ARG A 209 -19.01 -11.93 3.35
CA ARG A 209 -17.84 -12.79 3.48
C ARG A 209 -17.46 -13.36 2.11
N LEU A 210 -16.17 -13.36 1.79
CA LEU A 210 -15.60 -14.05 0.65
C LEU A 210 -15.28 -15.51 1.05
N ARG A 211 -15.41 -16.44 0.11
CA ARG A 211 -14.89 -17.81 0.22
C ARG A 211 -14.08 -18.06 -1.05
N PRO A 212 -12.88 -18.67 -0.98
CA PRO A 212 -12.16 -19.06 -2.18
C PRO A 212 -12.85 -20.28 -2.82
N GLY A 213 -13.08 -20.21 -4.12
CA GLY A 213 -13.54 -21.33 -4.95
C GLY A 213 -12.42 -22.33 -5.20
N ALA A 214 -12.80 -23.61 -5.23
CA ALA A 214 -11.96 -24.75 -5.59
C ALA A 214 -11.72 -24.83 -7.11
#